data_AF-A0A7J5VEJ7-F1
#
_entry.id   AF-A0A7J5VEJ7-F1
#
_cell.length_a   1.000
_cell.length_b   1.000
_cell.length_c   1.000
_cell.angle_alpha   90.00
_cell.angle_beta   90.00
_cell.angle_gamma   90.00
#
_symmetry.space_group_name_H-M   'P 1'
#
loop_
_entity.id
_entity.type
_entity.pdbx_description
1 polymer ?
#
loop_
_entity_poly.entity_id
_entity_poly.type
_entity_poly.pdbx_seq_one_letter_code
_entity_poly.pdbx_strand_id
1 'polypeptide(L)'
;MTVISKPDEHTHVYEAKEKIILKAIASVLKEKSIGNNIILDEKNNRVDSDFVVSDNWRTKTTASVKRLNWKECEVSLIVTTEKKTKKGWELRRLLGKEQYDSFFSVIDLKIYEEMSKIQ
;
A
#
# COMPACT_ATOMS: atom_id res chain seq x y z
N MET A 1 -4.25 16.40 12.75
CA MET A 1 -3.37 15.22 12.89
C MET A 1 -3.39 14.74 14.32
N THR A 2 -3.50 13.43 14.53
CA THR A 2 -3.72 12.84 15.87
C THR A 2 -2.66 11.77 16.14
N VAL A 3 -2.16 11.68 17.37
CA VAL A 3 -1.33 10.54 17.80
C VAL A 3 -2.21 9.30 17.82
N ILE A 4 -1.71 8.20 17.25
CA ILE A 4 -2.44 6.92 17.20
C ILE A 4 -1.53 5.81 17.73
N SER A 5 -2.12 4.74 18.27
CA SER A 5 -1.39 3.58 18.81
C SER A 5 -1.10 2.50 17.77
N LYS A 6 -1.85 2.47 16.67
CA LYS A 6 -1.66 1.58 15.51
C LYS A 6 -2.06 2.31 14.23
N PRO A 7 -1.46 1.98 13.07
CA PRO A 7 -1.82 2.60 11.81
C PRO A 7 -3.23 2.16 11.38
N ASP A 8 -3.84 2.95 10.52
CA ASP A 8 -5.13 2.62 9.93
C ASP A 8 -4.93 1.62 8.79
N GLU A 9 -5.81 0.61 8.77
CA GLU A 9 -5.90 -0.39 7.72
C GLU A 9 -7.21 -0.18 6.97
N HIS A 10 -7.13 -0.09 5.65
CA HIS A 10 -8.28 -0.02 4.77
C HIS A 10 -8.22 -1.18 3.78
N THR A 11 -9.39 -1.69 3.39
CA THR A 11 -9.48 -2.81 2.44
C THR A 11 -10.29 -2.45 1.20
N HIS A 12 -10.00 -3.14 0.11
CA HIS A 12 -10.76 -3.07 -1.14
C HIS A 12 -10.71 -4.42 -1.86
N VAL A 13 -11.78 -4.80 -2.55
CA VAL A 13 -11.86 -6.07 -3.30
C VAL A 13 -11.70 -5.80 -4.79
N TYR A 14 -10.83 -6.56 -5.44
CA TYR A 14 -10.63 -6.51 -6.89
C TYR A 14 -10.95 -7.86 -7.53
N GLU A 15 -11.47 -7.82 -8.76
CA GLU A 15 -11.66 -8.99 -9.61
C GLU A 15 -10.38 -9.30 -10.40
N ALA A 16 -9.32 -9.74 -9.72
CA ALA A 16 -8.08 -10.15 -10.35
C ALA A 16 -7.34 -11.22 -9.53
N LYS A 17 -6.41 -11.94 -10.17
CA LYS A 17 -5.55 -12.94 -9.51
C LYS A 17 -4.50 -12.26 -8.64
N GLU A 18 -4.09 -12.92 -7.54
CA GLU A 18 -3.16 -12.33 -6.56
C GLU A 18 -1.89 -11.79 -7.21
N LYS A 19 -1.29 -12.56 -8.12
CA LYS A 19 -0.04 -12.19 -8.80
C LYS A 19 -0.14 -10.90 -9.61
N ILE A 20 -1.30 -10.64 -10.22
CA ILE A 20 -1.54 -9.41 -11.00
C ILE A 20 -1.66 -8.23 -10.05
N ILE A 21 -2.43 -8.39 -8.98
CA ILE A 21 -2.63 -7.37 -7.95
C ILE A 21 -1.30 -7.01 -7.28
N LEU A 22 -0.49 -8.00 -6.88
CA LEU A 22 0.82 -7.79 -6.26
C LEU A 22 1.75 -6.96 -7.15
N LYS A 23 1.79 -7.27 -8.46
CA LYS A 23 2.57 -6.49 -9.44
C LYS A 23 2.03 -5.07 -9.60
N ALA A 24 0.72 -4.91 -9.72
CA ALA A 24 0.07 -3.61 -9.83
C ALA A 24 0.42 -2.72 -8.62
N ILE A 25 0.28 -3.24 -7.39
CA ILE A 25 0.64 -2.53 -6.16
C ILE A 25 2.12 -2.14 -6.18
N ALA A 26 3.03 -3.08 -6.47
CA ALA A 26 4.46 -2.78 -6.51
C ALA A 26 4.79 -1.68 -7.54
N SER A 27 4.13 -1.70 -8.70
CA SER A 27 4.27 -0.65 -9.72
C SER A 27 3.78 0.70 -9.22
N VAL A 28 2.60 0.77 -8.58
CA VAL A 28 2.07 2.01 -8.00
C VAL A 28 3.03 2.60 -6.98
N LEU A 29 3.54 1.78 -6.05
CA LEU A 29 4.47 2.26 -5.03
C LEU A 29 5.75 2.82 -5.65
N LYS A 30 6.27 2.15 -6.68
CA LYS A 30 7.47 2.60 -7.42
C LYS A 30 7.22 3.90 -8.17
N GLU A 31 6.12 4.01 -8.92
CA GLU A 31 5.79 5.19 -9.72
C GLU A 31 5.50 6.42 -8.87
N LYS A 32 4.84 6.23 -7.72
CA LYS A 32 4.53 7.32 -6.79
C LYS A 32 5.71 7.66 -5.86
N SER A 33 6.86 7.01 -6.04
CA SER A 33 8.06 7.17 -5.19
C SER A 33 7.76 6.95 -3.69
N ILE A 34 6.88 5.99 -3.39
CA ILE A 34 6.50 5.60 -2.03
C ILE A 34 7.45 4.51 -1.56
N GLY A 35 8.67 4.92 -1.24
CA GLY A 35 9.77 4.00 -0.97
C GLY A 35 10.88 4.13 -1.99
N ASN A 36 12.12 3.92 -1.56
CA ASN A 36 13.27 3.69 -2.43
C ASN A 36 13.45 2.20 -2.74
N ASN A 37 12.94 1.32 -1.87
CA ASN A 37 13.01 -0.12 -2.03
C ASN A 37 11.64 -0.75 -1.82
N ILE A 38 11.13 -1.40 -2.87
CA ILE A 38 9.86 -2.12 -2.86
C ILE A 38 10.15 -3.62 -2.83
N ILE A 39 9.68 -4.29 -1.79
CA ILE A 39 9.82 -5.73 -1.59
C ILE A 39 8.51 -6.41 -1.96
N LEU A 40 8.55 -7.27 -2.97
CA LEU A 40 7.46 -8.13 -3.38
C LEU A 40 7.65 -9.52 -2.76
N ASP A 41 6.83 -9.86 -1.76
CA ASP A 41 6.82 -11.17 -1.13
C ASP A 41 5.63 -11.98 -1.67
N GLU A 42 5.86 -12.68 -2.80
CA GLU A 42 4.85 -13.53 -3.43
C GLU A 42 4.43 -14.70 -2.52
N LYS A 43 5.29 -15.16 -1.61
CA LYS A 43 4.99 -16.30 -0.72
C LYS A 43 3.97 -15.91 0.34
N ASN A 44 4.08 -14.70 0.87
CA ASN A 44 3.18 -14.17 1.90
C ASN A 44 2.11 -13.22 1.33
N ASN A 45 2.00 -13.12 0.00
CA ASN A 45 1.09 -12.22 -0.72
C ASN A 45 1.16 -10.78 -0.21
N ARG A 46 2.38 -10.24 -0.12
CA ARG A 46 2.62 -8.94 0.52
C ARG A 46 3.56 -8.06 -0.32
N VAL A 47 3.32 -6.76 -0.28
CA VAL A 47 4.21 -5.73 -0.82
C VAL A 47 4.54 -4.75 0.28
N ASP A 48 5.83 -4.50 0.50
CA ASP A 48 6.31 -3.52 1.47
C ASP A 48 7.21 -2.49 0.82
N SER A 49 7.08 -1.24 1.25
CA SER A 49 8.10 -0.21 1.03
C SER A 49 9.00 -0.07 2.25
N ASP A 50 10.21 0.46 2.04
CA ASP A 50 11.00 1.07 3.09
C ASP A 50 10.35 2.37 3.60
N PHE A 51 10.89 2.90 4.71
CA PHE A 51 10.53 4.22 5.19
C PHE A 51 11.24 5.29 4.36
N VAL A 52 10.46 6.19 3.76
CA VAL A 52 10.99 7.42 3.16
C VAL A 52 10.89 8.55 4.16
N VAL A 53 12.01 9.22 4.42
CA VAL A 53 12.07 10.40 5.30
C VAL A 53 11.90 11.66 4.47
N SER A 54 11.00 12.53 4.89
CA SER A 54 10.83 13.89 4.35
C SER A 54 10.70 14.85 5.51
N ASP A 55 11.68 15.76 5.65
CA ASP A 55 11.84 16.64 6.81
C ASP A 55 11.83 15.88 8.15
N ASN A 56 10.80 16.12 8.96
CA ASN A 56 10.57 15.48 10.25
C ASN A 56 9.50 14.38 10.15
N TRP A 57 9.22 13.87 8.97
CA TRP A 57 8.25 12.81 8.73
C TRP A 57 8.93 11.60 8.12
N ARG A 58 8.42 10.41 8.44
CA ARG A 58 8.70 9.21 7.65
C ARG A 58 7.44 8.45 7.37
N THR A 59 7.35 7.90 6.17
CA THR A 59 6.20 7.11 5.75
C THR A 59 6.68 5.80 5.12
N LYS A 60 6.00 4.71 5.44
CA LYS A 60 6.09 3.45 4.69
C LYS A 60 4.71 2.92 4.37
N THR A 61 4.63 2.09 3.37
CA THR A 61 3.38 1.44 2.95
C THR A 61 3.55 -0.07 2.97
N THR A 62 2.55 -0.75 3.50
CA THR A 62 2.43 -2.20 3.48
C THR A 62 1.09 -2.54 2.87
N ALA A 63 1.08 -3.42 1.88
CA ALA A 63 -0.12 -3.98 1.30
C ALA A 63 -0.08 -5.50 1.37
N SER A 64 -1.22 -6.13 1.65
CA SER A 64 -1.36 -7.58 1.61
C SER A 64 -2.57 -7.98 0.80
N VAL A 65 -2.46 -9.10 0.08
CA VAL A 65 -3.51 -9.62 -0.80
C VAL A 65 -4.01 -10.94 -0.22
N LYS A 66 -5.32 -11.06 -0.08
CA LYS A 66 -6.00 -12.26 0.38
C LYS A 66 -7.01 -12.70 -0.66
N ARG A 67 -6.86 -13.91 -1.18
CA ARG A 67 -7.84 -14.49 -2.08
C ARG A 67 -9.16 -14.75 -1.37
N LEU A 68 -10.26 -14.29 -1.97
CA LEU A 68 -11.61 -14.56 -1.46
C LEU A 68 -12.25 -15.74 -2.19
N ASN A 69 -12.10 -15.79 -3.53
CA ASN A 69 -12.60 -16.88 -4.35
C ASN A 69 -11.77 -17.04 -5.64
N TRP A 70 -12.31 -17.74 -6.64
CA TRP A 70 -11.57 -18.04 -7.86
C TRP A 70 -11.22 -16.80 -8.69
N LYS A 71 -11.99 -15.71 -8.60
CA LYS A 71 -11.82 -14.46 -9.36
C LYS A 71 -11.53 -13.22 -8.51
N GLU A 72 -11.88 -13.21 -7.23
CA GLU A 72 -11.78 -12.03 -6.36
C GLU A 72 -10.69 -12.17 -5.28
N CYS A 73 -9.98 -11.07 -5.05
CA CYS A 73 -9.05 -10.92 -3.95
C CYS A 73 -9.32 -9.61 -3.19
N GLU A 74 -9.18 -9.65 -1.88
CA GLU A 74 -9.16 -8.49 -1.00
C GLU A 74 -7.73 -7.97 -0.85
N VAL A 75 -7.56 -6.67 -0.94
CA VAL A 75 -6.31 -5.97 -0.67
C VAL A 75 -6.48 -5.16 0.61
N SER A 76 -5.63 -5.41 1.59
CA SER A 76 -5.45 -4.52 2.74
C SER A 76 -4.29 -3.58 2.48
N LEU A 77 -4.48 -2.29 2.77
CA LEU A 77 -3.45 -1.25 2.66
C LEU A 77 -3.26 -0.56 4.02
N ILE A 78 -2.00 -0.48 4.45
CA ILE A 78 -1.58 0.18 5.68
C ILE A 78 -0.50 1.19 5.32
N VAL A 79 -0.76 2.48 5.59
CA VAL A 79 0.24 3.54 5.49
C VAL A 79 0.65 3.95 6.89
N THR A 80 1.92 3.70 7.23
CA THR A 80 2.49 4.07 8.53
C THR A 80 3.21 5.38 8.39
N THR A 81 2.67 6.43 9.00
CA THR A 81 3.30 7.76 9.03
C THR A 81 3.73 8.12 10.45
N GLU A 82 5.00 8.50 10.61
CA GLU A 82 5.56 8.86 11.89
C GLU A 82 6.24 10.23 11.83
N LYS A 83 6.11 11.01 12.91
CA LYS A 83 6.78 12.31 13.07
C LYS A 83 7.98 12.16 13.98
N LYS A 84 9.09 12.79 13.63
CA LYS A 84 10.27 12.94 14.49
C LYS A 84 9.93 13.87 15.64
N THR A 85 10.20 13.41 16.86
CA THR A 85 10.05 14.17 18.11
C THR A 85 11.34 14.08 18.92
N LYS A 86 11.42 14.80 20.04
CA LYS A 86 12.56 14.70 20.97
C LYS A 86 12.75 13.29 21.57
N LYS A 87 11.70 12.45 21.57
CA LYS A 87 11.73 11.08 22.13
C LYS A 87 11.91 9.99 21.06
N GLY A 88 12.07 10.38 19.79
CA GLY A 88 12.12 9.45 18.66
C GLY A 88 10.95 9.65 17.70
N TRP A 89 10.64 8.61 16.93
CA TRP A 89 9.55 8.62 15.96
C TRP A 89 8.23 8.29 16.64
N GLU A 90 7.20 9.09 16.39
CA GLU A 90 5.87 8.92 16.96
C GLU A 90 4.83 8.78 15.86
N LEU A 91 3.99 7.75 15.96
CA LEU A 91 2.97 7.44 14.97
C LEU A 91 1.86 8.50 14.93
N ARG A 92 1.50 8.93 13.72
CA ARG A 92 0.50 9.96 13.49
C ARG A 92 -0.46 9.56 12.38
N ARG A 93 -1.75 9.86 12.57
CA ARG A 93 -2.73 9.83 11.48
C ARG A 93 -2.51 11.05 10.58
N LEU A 94 -2.04 10.80 9.35
CA LEU A 94 -1.88 11.79 8.30
C LEU A 94 -2.91 11.60 7.18
N LEU A 95 -3.12 10.36 6.74
CA LEU A 95 -4.09 10.03 5.70
C LEU A 95 -5.48 9.79 6.31
N GLY A 96 -6.51 10.17 5.57
CA GLY A 96 -7.90 9.81 5.81
C GLY A 96 -8.43 8.92 4.69
N LYS A 97 -9.70 8.52 4.81
CA LYS A 97 -10.34 7.56 3.90
C LYS A 97 -10.21 7.95 2.42
N GLU A 98 -10.43 9.23 2.08
CA GLU A 98 -10.36 9.70 0.70
C GLU A 98 -8.99 9.47 0.05
N GLN A 99 -7.90 9.56 0.82
CA GLN A 99 -6.56 9.28 0.31
C GLN A 99 -6.40 7.78 0.02
N TYR A 100 -6.93 6.90 0.88
CA TYR A 100 -6.94 5.45 0.62
C TYR A 100 -7.82 5.10 -0.59
N ASP A 101 -8.98 5.73 -0.73
CA ASP A 101 -9.86 5.53 -1.89
C ASP A 101 -9.15 5.93 -3.20
N SER A 102 -8.36 7.01 -3.18
CA SER A 102 -7.52 7.41 -4.32
C SER A 102 -6.44 6.37 -4.62
N PHE A 103 -5.77 5.82 -3.59
CA PHE A 103 -4.81 4.73 -3.77
C PHE A 103 -5.44 3.51 -4.45
N PHE A 104 -6.61 3.09 -3.97
CA PHE A 104 -7.30 1.94 -4.54
C PHE A 104 -7.71 2.19 -6.00
N SER A 105 -8.17 3.39 -6.33
CA SER A 105 -8.50 3.75 -7.71
C SER A 105 -7.28 3.66 -8.65
N VAL A 106 -6.09 4.05 -8.17
CA VAL A 106 -4.86 3.94 -8.97
C VAL A 106 -4.40 2.49 -9.10
N ILE A 107 -4.56 1.67 -8.05
CA ILE A 107 -4.27 0.23 -8.10
C ILE A 107 -5.19 -0.46 -9.11
N ASP A 108 -6.48 -0.11 -9.14
CA ASP A 108 -7.45 -0.66 -10.10
C ASP A 108 -6.99 -0.44 -11.55
N LEU A 109 -6.64 0.80 -11.89
CA LEU A 109 -6.10 1.15 -13.21
C LEU A 109 -4.84 0.33 -13.54
N LYS A 110 -3.93 0.17 -12.58
CA LYS A 110 -2.73 -0.66 -12.79
C LYS A 110 -3.03 -2.15 -12.92
N ILE A 111 -4.06 -2.66 -12.27
CA ILE A 111 -4.50 -4.06 -12.46
C ILE A 111 -4.95 -4.25 -13.92
N TYR A 112 -5.75 -3.33 -14.46
CA TYR A 112 -6.15 -3.37 -15.87
C TYR A 112 -4.95 -3.33 -16.83
N GLU A 113 -3.99 -2.43 -16.59
CA GLU A 113 -2.75 -2.37 -17.39
C GLU A 113 -1.92 -3.65 -17.31
N GLU A 114 -1.83 -4.29 -16.15
CA GLU A 114 -1.09 -5.55 -15.99
C GLU A 114 -1.82 -6.72 -16.67
N MET A 115 -3.16 -6.75 -16.63
CA MET A 115 -3.94 -7.75 -17.36
C MET A 115 -3.77 -7.64 -18.87
N SER A 116 -3.76 -6.42 -19.42
CA SER A 116 -3.62 -6.21 -20.87
C SER A 116 -2.27 -6.64 -21.43
N LYS A 117 -1.23 -6.78 -20.59
CA LYS A 117 0.10 -7.29 -21.01
C LYS A 117 0.15 -8.81 -21.18
N ILE A 118 -0.85 -9.52 -20.68
CA ILE A 118 -0.91 -10.99 -20.69
C ILE A 118 -1.73 -11.50 -21.90
N GLN A 119 -2.38 -10.58 -22.62
CA GLN A 119 -3.20 -10.84 -23.80
C GLN A 119 -2.37 -10.75 -25.09
#